data_AF-A0A268JTW1-F1
#
_entry.id   AF-A0A268JTW1-F1
#
_cell.length_a   1.000
_cell.length_b   1.000
_cell.length_c   1.000
_cell.angle_alpha   90.00
_cell.angle_beta   90.00
_cell.angle_gamma   90.00
#
_symmetry.space_group_name_H-M   'P 1'
#
loop_
_entity.id
_entity.type
_entity.pdbx_description
1 polymer ?
#
loop_
_entity_poly.entity_id
_entity_poly.type
_entity_poly.pdbx_seq_one_letter_code
_entity_poly.pdbx_strand_id
1 'polypeptide(L)'
;MKCCQYCFEDMYLITKIREYDALGNCDYCDSEEVYIIDIDDLTEDFERLFKHYESTEPYEYFHPEIHDDPSEFGDRLIELINEDWNIFSEKIIGTGTDETLLFDILNFNKKWDPERYFDPYNLYSRITQAFTFVHPLEGWEQIWEISRMK
;
A
#
# COMPACT_ATOMS: atom_id res chain seq x y z
N MET A 1 -8.31 -17.04 1.61
CA MET A 1 -8.96 -16.16 2.60
C MET A 1 -9.82 -15.21 1.81
N LYS A 2 -10.94 -14.76 2.38
CA LYS A 2 -11.96 -13.98 1.68
C LYS A 2 -12.28 -12.72 2.44
N CYS A 3 -12.27 -11.60 1.74
CA CYS A 3 -12.73 -10.32 2.27
C CYS A 3 -14.02 -9.89 1.59
N CYS A 4 -14.75 -8.96 2.20
CA CYS A 4 -16.03 -8.48 1.68
C CYS A 4 -16.03 -7.00 1.34
N GLN A 5 -17.09 -6.52 0.69
CA GLN A 5 -17.20 -5.11 0.31
C GLN A 5 -17.20 -4.14 1.50
N TYR A 6 -17.46 -4.60 2.73
CA TYR A 6 -17.46 -3.76 3.93
C TYR A 6 -16.07 -3.61 4.58
N CYS A 7 -15.05 -4.31 4.09
CA CYS A 7 -13.66 -4.10 4.48
C CYS A 7 -13.04 -2.84 3.84
N PHE A 8 -13.71 -2.24 2.86
CA PHE A 8 -13.16 -1.18 2.04
C PHE A 8 -14.07 0.05 2.02
N GLU A 9 -13.47 1.22 1.86
CA GLU A 9 -14.12 2.49 1.50
C GLU A 9 -13.85 2.84 0.02
N ASP A 10 -12.82 2.25 -0.59
CA ASP A 10 -12.52 2.45 -2.01
C ASP A 10 -13.63 1.89 -2.93
N MET A 11 -14.21 2.78 -3.73
CA MET A 11 -15.34 2.45 -4.60
C MET A 11 -14.99 1.48 -5.72
N TYR A 12 -13.73 1.47 -6.19
CA TYR A 12 -13.29 0.53 -7.21
C TYR A 12 -13.28 -0.90 -6.65
N LEU A 13 -12.70 -1.12 -5.48
CA LEU A 13 -12.69 -2.42 -4.79
C LEU A 13 -14.11 -2.87 -4.42
N ILE A 14 -14.94 -1.99 -3.86
CA ILE A 14 -16.34 -2.29 -3.54
C ILE A 14 -17.10 -2.77 -4.78
N THR A 15 -16.88 -2.11 -5.92
CA THR A 15 -17.53 -2.46 -7.19
C THR A 15 -17.03 -3.80 -7.69
N LYS A 16 -15.71 -4.01 -7.72
CA LYS A 16 -15.08 -5.27 -8.13
C LYS A 16 -15.61 -6.46 -7.33
N ILE A 17 -15.74 -6.32 -6.01
CA ILE A 17 -16.26 -7.37 -5.12
C ILE A 17 -17.73 -7.69 -5.43
N ARG A 18 -18.55 -6.67 -5.70
CA ARG A 18 -19.95 -6.86 -6.06
C ARG A 18 -20.11 -7.51 -7.44
N GLU A 19 -19.27 -7.13 -8.40
CA GLU A 19 -19.27 -7.68 -9.76
C GLU A 19 -18.78 -9.12 -9.82
N TYR A 20 -17.97 -9.55 -8.83
CA TYR A 20 -17.61 -10.96 -8.66
C TYR A 20 -18.83 -11.86 -8.34
N ASP A 21 -19.91 -11.28 -7.81
CA ASP A 21 -21.22 -11.91 -7.57
C ASP A 21 -21.19 -13.20 -6.75
N ALA A 22 -20.28 -13.29 -5.78
CA ALA A 22 -20.23 -14.38 -4.82
C ALA A 22 -20.67 -13.92 -3.43
N LEU A 23 -21.60 -14.65 -2.81
CA LEU A 23 -22.04 -14.40 -1.43
C LEU A 23 -21.37 -15.38 -0.45
N GLY A 24 -21.07 -14.89 0.75
CA GLY A 24 -20.66 -15.71 1.88
C GLY A 24 -20.21 -14.88 3.07
N ASN A 25 -19.27 -15.42 3.86
CA ASN A 25 -18.82 -14.81 5.10
C ASN A 25 -17.40 -14.24 4.92
N CYS A 26 -17.16 -13.08 5.51
CA CYS A 26 -15.87 -12.40 5.49
C CYS A 26 -14.94 -12.97 6.57
N ASP A 27 -13.70 -13.32 6.21
CA ASP A 27 -12.69 -13.82 7.13
C ASP A 27 -12.04 -12.70 7.99
N TYR A 28 -12.35 -11.43 7.71
CA TYR A 28 -11.67 -10.27 8.29
C TYR A 28 -12.57 -9.42 9.20
N CYS A 29 -13.77 -9.06 8.74
CA CYS A 29 -14.70 -8.19 9.48
C CYS A 29 -15.94 -8.93 10.00
N ASP A 30 -15.91 -10.27 9.98
CA ASP A 30 -16.97 -11.17 10.49
C ASP A 30 -18.38 -10.92 9.91
N SER A 31 -18.48 -10.22 8.79
CA SER A 31 -19.76 -9.97 8.13
C SER A 31 -20.24 -11.24 7.42
N GLU A 32 -21.50 -11.59 7.63
CA GLU A 32 -22.14 -12.80 7.09
C GLU A 32 -23.11 -12.47 5.96
N GLU A 33 -23.26 -13.39 5.00
CA GLU A 33 -24.16 -13.26 3.85
C GLU A 33 -23.94 -11.97 3.01
N VAL A 34 -22.67 -11.62 2.80
CA VAL A 34 -22.23 -10.43 2.06
C VAL A 34 -21.51 -10.80 0.76
N TYR A 35 -21.30 -9.84 -0.13
CA TYR A 35 -20.46 -10.07 -1.31
C TYR A 35 -19.01 -10.23 -0.88
N ILE A 36 -18.39 -11.31 -1.33
CA ILE A 36 -17.01 -11.66 -0.99
C ILE A 36 -16.19 -11.89 -2.23
N ILE A 37 -14.88 -11.71 -2.08
CA ILE A 37 -13.87 -12.07 -3.07
C ILE A 37 -12.73 -12.80 -2.36
N ASP A 38 -12.07 -13.71 -3.07
CA ASP A 38 -10.81 -14.27 -2.59
C ASP A 38 -9.72 -13.17 -2.66
N ILE A 39 -8.84 -13.11 -1.65
CA ILE A 39 -7.82 -12.04 -1.55
C ILE A 39 -6.77 -12.10 -2.68
N ASP A 40 -6.63 -13.24 -3.33
CA ASP A 40 -5.71 -13.44 -4.44
C ASP A 40 -6.12 -12.62 -5.67
N ASP A 41 -7.42 -12.51 -5.91
CA ASP A 41 -8.03 -11.69 -6.96
C ASP A 41 -7.79 -10.17 -6.74
N LEU A 42 -7.35 -9.75 -5.54
CA LEU A 42 -6.98 -8.36 -5.22
C LEU A 42 -5.48 -8.08 -5.29
N THR A 43 -4.65 -9.11 -5.41
CA THR A 43 -3.18 -8.96 -5.33
C THR A 43 -2.64 -7.98 -6.37
N GLU A 44 -3.10 -8.07 -7.62
CA GLU A 44 -2.59 -7.20 -8.71
C GLU A 44 -2.92 -5.71 -8.48
N ASP A 45 -4.07 -5.41 -7.88
CA ASP A 45 -4.46 -4.01 -7.60
C ASP A 45 -3.55 -3.40 -6.54
N PHE A 46 -3.29 -4.16 -5.46
CA PHE A 46 -2.42 -3.74 -4.38
C PHE A 46 -0.94 -3.74 -4.77
N GLU A 47 -0.50 -4.59 -5.71
CA GLU A 47 0.86 -4.52 -6.26
C GLU A 47 1.13 -3.20 -6.98
N ARG A 48 0.12 -2.60 -7.62
CA ARG A 48 0.26 -1.29 -8.26
C ARG A 48 0.34 -0.17 -7.24
N LEU A 49 -0.49 -0.24 -6.21
CA LEU A 49 -0.48 0.68 -5.07
C LEU A 49 0.89 0.68 -4.38
N PHE A 50 1.45 -0.51 -4.13
CA PHE A 50 2.69 -0.64 -3.39
C PHE A 50 3.90 -0.02 -4.09
N LYS A 51 3.87 0.17 -5.42
CA LYS A 51 4.98 0.82 -6.17
C LYS A 51 5.27 2.26 -5.73
N HIS A 52 4.41 2.86 -4.92
CA HIS A 52 4.60 4.19 -4.34
C HIS A 52 5.35 4.18 -3.01
N TYR A 53 5.69 3.00 -2.49
CA TYR A 53 6.35 2.81 -1.21
C TYR A 53 7.53 1.86 -1.35
N GLU A 54 8.52 2.04 -0.47
CA GLU A 54 9.63 1.12 -0.29
C GLU A 54 10.07 1.10 1.16
N SER A 55 10.89 0.11 1.52
CA SER A 55 11.43 0.01 2.87
C SER A 55 12.32 1.22 3.18
N THR A 56 12.21 1.72 4.42
CA THR A 56 12.98 2.88 4.89
C THR A 56 14.42 2.47 5.15
N GLU A 57 15.24 2.48 4.09
CA GLU A 57 16.63 2.03 4.15
C GLU A 57 17.62 3.15 4.54
N PRO A 58 18.69 2.81 5.30
CA PRO A 58 19.79 3.73 5.58
C PRO A 58 20.44 4.24 4.29
N TYR A 59 20.89 5.50 4.33
CA TYR A 59 21.50 6.27 3.24
C TYR A 59 20.58 6.56 2.05
N GLU A 60 19.39 5.98 1.98
CA GLU A 60 18.35 6.34 1.02
C GLU A 60 17.36 7.36 1.60
N TYR A 61 16.93 7.14 2.83
CA TYR A 61 15.96 8.00 3.53
C TYR A 61 16.55 8.75 4.71
N PHE A 62 17.58 8.20 5.34
CA PHE A 62 18.22 8.80 6.50
C PHE A 62 19.68 8.42 6.57
N HIS A 63 20.52 9.33 7.08
CA HIS A 63 21.91 9.02 7.42
C HIS A 63 22.01 8.43 8.84
N PRO A 64 22.36 7.15 9.02
CA PRO A 64 22.45 6.52 10.35
C PRO A 64 23.56 7.09 11.23
N GLU A 65 24.46 7.89 10.66
CA GLU A 65 25.53 8.60 11.39
C GLU A 65 25.05 9.93 12.00
N ILE A 66 23.88 10.42 11.59
CA ILE A 66 23.32 11.73 11.96
C ILE A 66 21.99 11.57 12.67
N HIS A 67 21.18 10.59 12.26
CA HIS A 67 19.84 10.36 12.77
C HIS A 67 19.81 9.13 13.67
N ASP A 68 19.28 9.30 14.88
CA ASP A 68 19.25 8.26 15.92
C ASP A 68 17.98 7.40 15.89
N ASP A 69 16.93 7.85 15.18
CA ASP A 69 15.63 7.18 15.11
C ASP A 69 15.12 7.07 13.66
N PRO A 70 15.13 5.88 13.05
CA PRO A 70 14.58 5.65 11.72
C PRO A 70 13.08 5.92 11.59
N SER A 71 12.31 5.88 12.68
CA SER A 71 10.87 6.15 12.64
C SER A 71 10.54 7.62 12.38
N GLU A 72 11.52 8.52 12.40
CA GLU A 72 11.35 9.90 11.92
C GLU A 72 11.25 9.99 10.38
N PHE A 73 11.62 8.93 9.66
CA PHE A 73 11.77 8.92 8.19
C PHE A 73 10.84 7.91 7.49
N GLY A 74 10.15 7.08 8.26
CA GLY A 74 9.23 6.08 7.75
C GLY A 74 8.22 5.66 8.80
N ASP A 75 7.11 5.11 8.32
CA ASP A 75 5.97 4.70 9.14
C ASP A 75 5.57 3.26 8.78
N ARG A 76 4.59 2.72 9.51
CA ARG A 76 3.98 1.45 9.11
C ARG A 76 3.26 1.60 7.79
N LEU A 77 3.42 0.62 6.90
CA LEU A 77 2.82 0.66 5.57
C LEU A 77 1.30 0.86 5.59
N ILE A 78 0.60 0.23 6.55
CA ILE A 78 -0.85 0.38 6.69
C ILE A 78 -1.25 1.82 7.03
N GLU A 79 -0.44 2.53 7.81
CA GLU A 79 -0.69 3.92 8.18
C GLU A 79 -0.53 4.82 6.95
N LEU A 80 0.56 4.66 6.21
CA LEU A 80 0.80 5.36 4.93
C LEU A 80 -0.33 5.15 3.92
N ILE A 81 -0.78 3.90 3.75
CA ILE A 81 -1.86 3.57 2.81
C ILE A 81 -3.19 4.18 3.23
N ASN A 82 -3.51 4.14 4.53
CA ASN A 82 -4.73 4.74 5.06
C ASN A 82 -4.73 6.27 4.89
N GLU A 83 -3.59 6.92 5.11
CA GLU A 83 -3.42 8.37 4.91
C GLU A 83 -3.53 8.79 3.45
N ASP A 84 -2.85 8.09 2.56
CA ASP A 84 -2.70 8.52 1.17
C ASP A 84 -3.93 8.18 0.30
N TRP A 85 -4.59 7.05 0.57
CA TRP A 85 -5.60 6.49 -0.34
C TRP A 85 -6.96 6.26 0.30
N ASN A 86 -7.04 6.16 1.63
CA ASN A 86 -8.29 5.88 2.35
C ASN A 86 -9.03 4.64 1.80
N ILE A 87 -8.29 3.53 1.61
CA ILE A 87 -8.80 2.31 0.96
C ILE A 87 -9.65 1.46 1.88
N PHE A 88 -9.20 1.25 3.12
CA PHE A 88 -9.86 0.39 4.09
C PHE A 88 -11.01 1.12 4.78
N SER A 89 -12.04 0.38 5.21
CA SER A 89 -13.19 1.00 5.86
C SER A 89 -12.85 1.44 7.28
N GLU A 90 -13.49 2.52 7.74
CA GLU A 90 -13.35 3.02 9.12
C GLU A 90 -13.66 1.95 10.20
N LYS A 91 -14.39 0.89 9.84
CA LYS A 91 -14.72 -0.21 10.75
C LYS A 91 -13.52 -1.09 11.09
N ILE A 92 -12.54 -1.20 10.19
CA ILE A 92 -11.38 -2.07 10.36
C ILE A 92 -10.08 -1.28 10.56
N ILE A 93 -10.06 0.01 10.21
CA ILE A 93 -8.88 0.88 10.42
C ILE A 93 -8.52 0.89 11.91
N GLY A 94 -7.24 0.63 12.20
CA GLY A 94 -6.69 0.69 13.56
C GLY A 94 -7.10 -0.47 14.49
N THR A 95 -7.87 -1.44 14.00
CA THR A 95 -8.18 -2.66 14.76
C THR A 95 -7.09 -3.73 14.63
N GLY A 96 -6.16 -3.58 13.68
CA GLY A 96 -5.19 -4.59 13.26
C GLY A 96 -5.73 -5.54 12.19
N THR A 97 -7.04 -5.53 11.94
CA THR A 97 -7.68 -6.27 10.84
C THR A 97 -7.30 -5.69 9.49
N ASP A 98 -7.21 -4.36 9.39
CA ASP A 98 -6.74 -3.63 8.22
C ASP A 98 -5.31 -4.02 7.83
N GLU A 99 -4.39 -4.04 8.80
CA GLU A 99 -3.03 -4.51 8.58
C GLU A 99 -3.00 -5.98 8.16
N THR A 100 -3.72 -6.84 8.87
CA THR A 100 -3.77 -8.27 8.55
C THR A 100 -4.25 -8.50 7.12
N LEU A 101 -5.34 -7.84 6.73
CA LEU A 101 -5.88 -7.91 5.38
C LEU A 101 -4.88 -7.40 4.34
N LEU A 102 -4.24 -6.26 4.58
CA LEU A 102 -3.23 -5.70 3.68
C LEU A 102 -2.08 -6.70 3.43
N PHE A 103 -1.47 -7.21 4.49
CA PHE A 103 -0.30 -8.08 4.35
C PHE A 103 -0.66 -9.48 3.83
N ASP A 104 -1.86 -9.98 4.12
CA ASP A 104 -2.36 -11.21 3.51
C ASP A 104 -2.51 -11.05 1.99
N ILE A 105 -3.09 -9.93 1.52
CA ILE A 105 -3.20 -9.62 0.08
C ILE A 105 -1.81 -9.50 -0.54
N LEU A 106 -0.95 -8.67 0.05
CA LEU A 106 0.38 -8.36 -0.51
C LEU A 106 1.32 -9.57 -0.57
N ASN A 107 1.16 -10.51 0.35
CA ASN A 107 2.02 -11.68 0.46
C ASN A 107 1.36 -12.98 -0.06
N PHE A 108 0.12 -12.94 -0.56
CA PHE A 108 -0.63 -14.16 -0.94
C PHE A 108 0.15 -15.10 -1.87
N ASN A 109 0.68 -14.55 -2.98
CA ASN A 109 1.43 -15.32 -3.98
C ASN A 109 2.95 -15.34 -3.72
N LYS A 110 3.39 -14.69 -2.65
CA LYS A 110 4.79 -14.59 -2.30
C LYS A 110 5.12 -15.75 -1.37
N LYS A 111 5.82 -16.75 -1.90
CA LYS A 111 6.58 -17.67 -1.02
C LYS A 111 7.46 -16.82 -0.12
N TRP A 112 7.89 -17.37 1.03
CA TRP A 112 8.97 -16.79 1.85
C TRP A 112 10.24 -16.63 0.98
N ASP A 113 10.26 -15.53 0.24
CA ASP A 113 11.31 -15.00 -0.60
C ASP A 113 11.63 -13.65 0.03
N PRO A 114 12.73 -13.56 0.78
CA PRO A 114 13.10 -12.35 1.52
C PRO A 114 13.18 -11.09 0.65
N GLU A 115 13.42 -11.24 -0.65
CA GLU A 115 13.50 -10.10 -1.58
C GLU A 115 12.14 -9.58 -2.03
N ARG A 116 11.07 -10.37 -1.85
CA ARG A 116 9.73 -10.04 -2.34
C ARG A 116 8.72 -9.90 -1.22
N TYR A 117 8.92 -10.57 -0.10
CA TYR A 117 8.02 -10.58 1.04
C TYR A 117 7.94 -9.19 1.68
N PHE A 118 6.72 -8.76 2.00
CA PHE A 118 6.49 -7.52 2.74
C PHE A 118 6.37 -7.82 4.23
N ASP A 119 7.26 -7.21 5.01
CA ASP A 119 7.31 -7.38 6.47
C ASP A 119 6.40 -6.35 7.16
N PRO A 120 5.35 -6.77 7.87
CA PRO A 120 4.45 -5.86 8.60
C PRO A 120 5.13 -5.05 9.70
N TYR A 121 6.31 -5.48 10.16
CA TYR A 121 7.05 -4.79 11.22
C TYR A 121 8.13 -3.85 10.69
N ASN A 122 8.34 -3.81 9.38
CA ASN A 122 9.30 -2.89 8.79
C ASN A 122 8.70 -1.48 8.66
N LEU A 123 9.57 -0.48 8.64
CA LEU A 123 9.22 0.88 8.27
C LEU A 123 9.27 1.02 6.76
N TYR A 124 8.31 1.79 6.26
CA TYR A 124 8.20 2.13 4.85
C TYR A 124 8.18 3.64 4.69
N SER A 125 8.63 4.09 3.53
CA SER A 125 8.63 5.50 3.15
C SER A 125 7.99 5.64 1.78
N ARG A 126 7.42 6.81 1.49
CA ARG A 126 6.95 7.14 0.15
C ARG A 126 8.19 7.31 -0.74
N ILE A 127 8.21 6.73 -1.93
CA ILE A 127 9.37 6.80 -2.84
C ILE A 127 9.79 8.24 -3.17
N THR A 128 8.86 9.19 -3.06
CA THR A 128 9.09 10.62 -3.31
C THR A 128 9.90 11.31 -2.23
N GLN A 129 10.09 10.67 -1.07
CA GLN A 129 10.86 11.19 0.06
C GLN A 129 12.33 10.76 0.02
N ALA A 130 12.69 9.82 -0.86
CA ALA A 130 14.04 9.30 -0.99
C ALA A 130 15.03 10.38 -1.45
N PHE A 131 16.25 10.40 -0.93
CA PHE A 131 17.28 11.36 -1.35
C PHE A 131 17.65 11.22 -2.82
N THR A 132 17.49 10.02 -3.39
CA THR A 132 17.78 9.76 -4.81
C THR A 132 16.57 9.95 -5.72
N PHE A 133 15.40 10.30 -5.18
CA PHE A 133 14.20 10.50 -5.97
C PHE A 133 14.38 11.66 -6.95
N VAL A 134 14.27 11.36 -8.24
CA VAL A 134 14.24 12.36 -9.31
C VAL A 134 12.83 12.42 -9.86
N HIS A 135 12.19 13.58 -9.76
CA HIS A 135 10.82 13.72 -10.24
C HIS A 135 10.78 13.51 -11.77
N PRO A 136 9.88 12.69 -12.32
CA PRO A 136 9.86 12.37 -13.74
C PRO A 136 9.76 13.59 -14.67
N LEU A 137 9.21 14.70 -14.18
CA LEU A 137 9.08 15.95 -14.94
C LEU A 137 10.32 16.84 -14.90
N GLU A 138 11.25 16.64 -13.97
CA GLU A 138 12.40 17.56 -13.79
C GLU A 138 13.24 17.69 -15.07
N GLY A 139 13.47 16.58 -15.78
CA GLY A 139 14.15 16.60 -17.08
C GLY A 139 13.35 17.26 -18.21
N TRP A 140 12.02 17.18 -18.16
CA TRP A 140 11.15 17.82 -19.16
C TRP A 140 11.01 19.32 -18.95
N GLU A 141 10.94 19.76 -17.69
CA GLU A 141 10.87 21.17 -17.33
C GLU A 141 12.10 21.93 -17.82
N GLN A 142 13.29 21.36 -17.65
CA GLN A 142 14.54 21.92 -18.18
C GLN A 142 14.49 22.10 -19.71
N ILE A 143 13.94 21.12 -20.44
CA ILE A 143 13.78 21.20 -21.91
C ILE A 143 12.76 22.29 -22.29
N TRP A 144 11.66 22.37 -21.56
CA TRP A 144 10.61 23.36 -21.81
C TRP A 144 11.10 24.80 -21.57
N GLU A 145 11.87 25.04 -20.52
CA GLU A 145 12.47 26.35 -20.26
C GLU A 145 13.42 26.79 -21.39
N ILE A 146 14.30 25.90 -21.85
CA ILE A 146 15.20 26.19 -22.98
C ILE A 146 14.40 26.53 -24.25
N SER A 147 13.28 25.84 -24.47
CA SER A 147 12.42 26.09 -25.64
C SER A 147 11.60 27.38 -25.56
N ARG A 148 11.32 27.90 -24.35
CA ARG A 148 10.59 29.17 -24.13
C ARG A 148 11.48 30.41 -24.22
N MET A 149 12.81 30.26 -24.15
CA MET A 149 13.77 31.36 -24.30
C MET A 149 14.21 31.61 -25.76
N LYS A 150 13.64 30.89 -26.73
CA LYS A 150 13.85 31.09 -28.17
C LYS A 150 12.61 31.71 -28.80
#